data_AF-A0A2D7MN50-F1
#
_entry.id   AF-A0A2D7MN50-F1
#
_cell.length_a   1.000
_cell.length_b   1.000
_cell.length_c   1.000
_cell.angle_alpha   90.00
_cell.angle_beta   90.00
_cell.angle_gamma   90.00
#
_symmetry.space_group_name_H-M   'P 1'
#
loop_
_entity.id
_entity.type
_entity.pdbx_description
1 polymer ?
#
loop_
_entity_poly.entity_id
_entity_poly.type
_entity_poly.pdbx_seq_one_letter_code
_entity_poly.pdbx_strand_id
1 'polypeptide(L)'
;MSDQNQFTLTVNGAKATVTCQAGMRLSEVLREELHLTGTKIGCNAGDCGACTVLVDGEPVCSCLMTLAKADGCHIETVESLANGL
;
A
#
# COMPACT_ATOMS: atom_id res chain seq x y z
N MET A 1 -13.65 8.74 17.95
CA MET A 1 -14.36 7.54 17.47
C MET A 1 -13.57 7.07 16.26
N SER A 2 -12.94 5.90 16.35
CA SER A 2 -12.07 5.39 15.30
C SER A 2 -12.88 4.43 14.44
N ASP A 3 -13.55 4.95 13.41
CA ASP A 3 -14.32 4.12 12.49
C ASP A 3 -13.35 3.29 11.66
N GLN A 4 -13.34 1.97 11.91
CA GLN A 4 -12.61 1.02 11.11
C GLN A 4 -13.54 0.43 10.05
N ASN A 5 -13.03 0.36 8.83
CA ASN A 5 -13.73 -0.14 7.66
C ASN A 5 -12.94 -1.30 7.06
N GLN A 6 -13.65 -2.19 6.39
CA GLN A 6 -13.03 -3.26 5.62
C GLN A 6 -12.73 -2.76 4.21
N PHE A 7 -11.50 -2.98 3.76
CA PHE A 7 -11.01 -2.63 2.42
C PHE A 7 -10.47 -3.88 1.73
N THR A 8 -10.57 -3.94 0.41
CA THR A 8 -10.04 -5.05 -0.39
C THR A 8 -9.09 -4.54 -1.46
N LEU A 9 -7.89 -5.10 -1.51
CA LEU A 9 -6.83 -4.78 -2.47
C LEU A 9 -6.45 -6.04 -3.24
N THR A 10 -5.86 -5.88 -4.42
CA THR A 10 -5.06 -6.96 -5.03
C THR A 10 -3.59 -6.60 -4.87
N VAL A 11 -2.85 -7.27 -4.00
CA VAL A 11 -1.44 -6.98 -3.73
C VAL A 11 -0.55 -8.09 -4.28
N ASN A 12 0.38 -7.74 -5.16
CA ASN A 12 1.29 -8.68 -5.81
C ASN A 12 0.55 -9.89 -6.44
N GLY A 13 -0.59 -9.63 -7.07
CA GLY A 13 -1.44 -10.64 -7.70
C GLY A 13 -2.37 -11.43 -6.77
N ALA A 14 -2.28 -11.24 -5.44
CA ALA A 14 -3.13 -11.90 -4.46
C ALA A 14 -4.15 -10.95 -3.84
N LYS A 15 -5.40 -11.39 -3.68
CA LYS A 15 -6.41 -10.59 -2.94
C LYS A 15 -6.03 -10.49 -1.48
N ALA A 16 -6.06 -9.28 -0.94
CA ALA A 16 -5.86 -8.98 0.47
C ALA A 16 -7.04 -8.17 0.99
N THR A 17 -7.51 -8.51 2.19
CA THR A 17 -8.58 -7.79 2.87
C THR A 17 -8.06 -7.31 4.22
N VAL A 18 -8.21 -6.02 4.50
CA VAL A 18 -7.74 -5.39 5.75
C VAL A 18 -8.89 -4.62 6.39
N THR A 19 -8.90 -4.58 7.73
CA THR A 19 -9.86 -3.79 8.50
C THR A 19 -9.10 -2.74 9.27
N CYS A 20 -9.16 -1.48 8.84
CA CYS A 20 -8.47 -0.38 9.51
C CYS A 20 -9.10 0.98 9.16
N GLN A 21 -8.47 2.09 9.54
CA GLN A 21 -9.04 3.42 9.29
C GLN A 21 -8.87 3.83 7.83
N ALA A 22 -9.92 4.37 7.23
CA ALA A 22 -9.96 4.86 5.84
C ALA A 22 -8.82 5.83 5.47
N GLY A 23 -8.38 6.64 6.43
CA GLY A 23 -7.35 7.65 6.28
C GLY A 23 -5.92 7.15 6.46
N MET A 24 -5.71 5.88 6.83
CA MET A 24 -4.35 5.33 6.95
C MET A 24 -3.63 5.40 5.61
N ARG A 25 -2.33 5.68 5.66
CA ARG A 25 -1.51 5.75 4.46
C ARG A 25 -1.28 4.35 3.91
N LEU A 26 -1.34 4.18 2.60
CA LEU A 26 -1.12 2.90 1.94
C LEU A 26 0.24 2.31 2.35
N SER A 27 1.26 3.15 2.47
CA SER A 27 2.59 2.72 2.93
C SER A 27 2.60 2.11 4.33
N GLU A 28 1.75 2.60 5.23
CA GLU A 28 1.60 2.07 6.59
C GLU A 28 0.84 0.75 6.58
N VAL A 29 -0.27 0.68 5.83
CA VAL A 29 -1.07 -0.55 5.68
C VAL A 29 -0.24 -1.69 5.08
N LEU A 30 0.52 -1.43 4.02
CA LEU A 30 1.38 -2.44 3.41
C LEU A 30 2.39 -3.01 4.41
N ARG A 31 2.99 -2.17 5.24
CA ARG A 31 4.07 -2.56 6.15
C ARG A 31 3.56 -3.20 7.44
N GLU A 32 2.56 -2.59 8.05
CA GLU A 32 2.15 -2.91 9.41
C GLU A 32 0.95 -3.87 9.44
N GLU A 33 -0.01 -3.74 8.52
CA GLU A 33 -1.19 -4.61 8.45
C GLU A 33 -0.94 -5.84 7.55
N LEU A 34 -0.24 -5.66 6.43
CA LEU A 34 0.05 -6.73 5.46
C LEU A 34 1.46 -7.32 5.59
N HIS A 35 2.29 -6.76 6.47
CA HIS A 35 3.66 -7.23 6.74
C HIS A 35 4.60 -7.25 5.51
N LEU A 36 4.27 -6.49 4.46
CA LEU A 36 5.09 -6.25 3.28
C LEU A 36 6.04 -5.08 3.54
N THR A 37 7.12 -5.39 4.25
CA THR A 37 8.04 -4.37 4.79
C THR A 37 9.08 -3.87 3.78
N GLY A 38 9.09 -4.38 2.55
CA GLY A 38 9.98 -4.00 1.46
C GLY A 38 9.81 -2.54 1.05
N THR A 39 8.57 -2.06 1.00
CA THR A 39 8.25 -0.62 0.85
C THR A 39 8.79 0.16 2.05
N LYS A 40 9.61 1.19 1.82
CA LYS A 40 10.30 1.94 2.91
C LYS A 40 9.67 3.31 3.14
N ILE A 41 9.70 3.76 4.39
CA ILE A 41 9.33 5.13 4.76
C ILE A 41 10.62 5.92 4.95
N GLY A 42 10.87 6.88 4.06
CA GLY A 42 11.96 7.86 4.19
C GLY A 42 11.44 9.18 4.76
N CYS A 43 11.02 10.09 3.87
CA CYS A 43 10.49 11.41 4.26
C CYS A 43 9.03 11.41 4.73
N ASN A 44 8.23 10.40 4.36
CA ASN A 44 6.77 10.36 4.56
C ASN A 44 5.99 11.58 4.01
N ALA A 45 6.60 12.32 3.07
CA ALA A 45 6.09 13.56 2.50
C ALA A 45 6.01 13.56 0.97
N GLY A 46 6.49 12.49 0.32
CA GLY A 46 6.51 12.37 -1.15
C GLY A 46 7.81 12.84 -1.81
N ASP A 47 8.76 13.39 -1.06
CA ASP A 47 9.96 14.02 -1.63
C ASP A 47 11.07 13.03 -2.03
N CYS A 48 11.15 11.85 -1.40
CA CYS A 48 12.30 10.96 -1.55
C CYS A 48 12.05 9.71 -2.41
N GLY A 49 10.80 9.37 -2.73
CA GLY A 49 10.45 8.18 -3.52
C GLY A 49 10.69 6.82 -2.86
N ALA A 50 11.18 6.74 -1.61
CA ALA A 50 11.49 5.46 -0.95
C ALA A 50 10.27 4.54 -0.73
N CYS A 51 9.06 5.11 -0.76
CA CYS A 51 7.79 4.41 -0.59
C CYS A 51 7.09 4.10 -1.92
N THR A 52 7.77 4.26 -3.05
CA THR A 52 7.14 4.07 -4.36
C THR A 52 6.69 2.62 -4.53
N VAL A 53 5.43 2.45 -4.93
CA VAL A 53 4.81 1.20 -5.36
C VAL A 53 4.10 1.45 -6.68
N LEU A 54 3.72 0.40 -7.41
CA LEU A 54 2.81 0.57 -8.54
C LEU A 54 1.38 0.44 -8.06
N VAL A 55 0.52 1.34 -8.52
CA VAL A 55 -0.93 1.30 -8.33
C VAL A 55 -1.55 1.26 -9.71
N ASP A 56 -2.21 0.15 -10.04
CA ASP A 56 -2.76 -0.12 -11.36
C ASP A 56 -1.74 0.11 -12.50
N GLY A 57 -0.47 -0.25 -12.24
CA GLY A 57 0.65 -0.11 -13.16
C GLY A 57 1.41 1.22 -13.09
N GLU A 58 0.89 2.23 -12.39
CA GLU A 58 1.50 3.56 -12.32
C GLU A 58 2.30 3.78 -11.02
N PRO A 59 3.48 4.41 -11.07
CA PRO A 59 4.29 4.66 -9.88
C PRO A 59 3.65 5.74 -8.99
N VAL A 60 3.40 5.38 -7.73
CA VAL A 60 2.79 6.27 -6.73
C VAL A 60 3.60 6.27 -5.44
N CYS A 61 3.80 7.46 -4.86
CA CYS A 61 4.29 7.59 -3.49
C CYS A 61 3.21 7.09 -2.52
N SER A 62 3.30 5.84 -2.08
CA SER A 62 2.29 5.21 -1.22
C SER A 62 2.11 5.91 0.12
N CYS A 63 3.07 6.73 0.56
CA CYS A 63 2.93 7.55 1.75
C CYS A 63 1.92 8.70 1.58
N LEU A 64 1.60 9.13 0.35
CA LEU A 64 0.64 10.21 0.09
C LEU A 64 -0.76 9.70 -0.31
N MET A 65 -0.91 8.39 -0.49
CA MET A 65 -2.18 7.75 -0.83
C MET A 65 -2.81 7.18 0.43
N THR A 66 -4.11 7.44 0.64
CA THR A 66 -4.88 6.83 1.72
C THR A 66 -5.44 5.47 1.31
N LEU A 67 -5.71 4.59 2.28
CA LEU A 67 -6.29 3.29 2.01
C LEU A 67 -7.65 3.39 1.32
N ALA A 68 -8.49 4.35 1.70
CA ALA A 68 -9.77 4.56 1.03
C ALA A 68 -9.64 4.91 -0.47
N LYS A 69 -8.52 5.51 -0.89
CA LYS A 69 -8.25 5.74 -2.32
C LYS A 69 -7.71 4.50 -3.02
N ALA A 70 -7.07 3.60 -2.27
CA ALA A 70 -6.47 2.38 -2.79
C ALA A 70 -7.47 1.22 -2.85
N ASP A 71 -8.64 1.34 -2.22
CA ASP A 71 -9.66 0.30 -2.21
C ASP A 71 -10.04 -0.16 -3.62
N GLY A 72 -9.95 -1.46 -3.86
CA GLY A 72 -10.17 -2.09 -5.16
C GLY A 72 -8.99 -2.05 -6.13
N CYS A 73 -7.91 -1.30 -5.86
CA CYS A 73 -6.75 -1.20 -6.75
C CYS A 73 -5.84 -2.44 -6.74
N HIS A 74 -5.05 -2.55 -7.80
CA HIS A 74 -3.93 -3.47 -7.91
C HIS A 74 -2.64 -2.79 -7.45
N ILE A 75 -1.99 -3.34 -6.42
CA ILE A 75 -0.78 -2.81 -5.82
C ILE A 75 0.37 -3.77 -6.08
N GLU A 76 1.47 -3.26 -6.63
CA GLU A 76 2.71 -4.03 -6.79
C GLU A 76 3.82 -3.40 -5.96
N THR A 77 4.38 -4.19 -5.05
CA THR A 77 5.49 -3.80 -4.18
C THR A 77 6.77 -4.50 -4.61
N VAL A 78 7.91 -4.13 -4.01
CA VAL A 78 9.21 -4.76 -4.33
C VAL A 78 9.22 -6.27 -4.10
N GLU A 79 8.39 -6.78 -3.18
CA GLU A 79 8.24 -8.20 -2.91
C GLU A 79 7.73 -9.01 -4.13
N SER A 80 7.02 -8.39 -5.09
CA SER A 80 6.59 -9.10 -6.31
C SER A 80 7.79 -9.55 -7.16
N LEU A 81 8.89 -8.77 -7.13
CA LEU A 81 10.09 -9.03 -7.92
C LEU A 81 10.87 -10.25 -7.43
N ALA A 82 10.73 -10.61 -6.15
CA ALA A 82 11.42 -11.76 -5.58
C ALA A 82 10.92 -13.10 -6.16
N ASN A 83 9.68 -13.13 -6.65
CA ASN A 83 9.03 -14.33 -7.17
C ASN A 83 8.97 -14.39 -8.71
N GLY A 84 9.50 -13.39 -9.42
CA GLY A 84 9.68 -13.41 -10.87
C GLY A 84 8.40 -13.74 -11.67
N LEU A 85 7.31 -13.01 -11.42
CA LEU A 85 6.18 -13.00 -12.35
C LEU A 85 6.55 -12.26 -13.64
#